data_AF-A0A925ZJL8-F1
#
_entry.id   AF-A0A925ZJL8-F1
#
_cell.length_a   1.000
_cell.length_b   1.000
_cell.length_c   1.000
_cell.angle_alpha   90.00
_cell.angle_beta   90.00
_cell.angle_gamma   90.00
#
_symmetry.space_group_name_H-M   'P 1'
#
loop_
_entity.id
_entity.type
_entity.pdbx_description
1 polymer ?
#
loop_
_entity_poly.entity_id
_entity_poly.type
_entity_poly.pdbx_seq_one_letter_code
_entity_poly.pdbx_strand_id
1 'polypeptide(L)'
;MQRKVRSGVALGLILTLVGCGGGGSGGGSGATEQLVLKPGVSIADDNAPFQVVSTAPNTVTVSGDASGLVPGTLLVSGEGAGFLRLVDSVVPQGANTLINTSQGTLDDAFQEASFKRQVTIGPEQIAEFVPAAPGITMDPPNAPGRGRGDTLEISLTLVDFELDSNGPAKLSVSGSISIGLGFDFDVKWGAGQKYVKAAFQFSASAEASLKAALAKSIAHKKIPLGVLIGNPIPILVFGFPIVVVPTINLYAEFDGTVKVGANLTSQASVKAELGVVYNNGNFDLVADLDPSASLVPKPNFYSSLSFRFTPVKVDAFIAIYGIAGPYASCDLPRLELSFTQQANPAGLHVGAGAVFEGSTGLKMNIFGRNLLDKEYPLAISQRINFLDRFFPNNGGVDVEVK
;
A
#
# COMPACT_ATOMS: atom_id res chain seq x y z
N MET A 1 28.62 53.57 -46.26
CA MET A 1 27.72 52.43 -46.53
C MET A 1 27.81 51.45 -45.36
N GLN A 2 26.91 51.54 -44.38
CA GLN A 2 26.81 50.58 -43.28
C GLN A 2 25.49 49.81 -43.41
N ARG A 3 25.58 48.47 -43.45
CA ARG A 3 24.45 47.56 -43.60
C ARG A 3 23.94 47.15 -42.21
N LYS A 4 22.64 47.40 -42.00
CA LYS A 4 21.80 46.76 -40.98
C LYS A 4 21.79 45.24 -41.18
N VAL A 5 21.90 44.48 -40.09
CA VAL A 5 21.45 43.08 -40.04
C VAL A 5 20.43 42.98 -38.91
N ARG A 6 19.31 42.33 -39.24
CA ARG A 6 18.05 42.26 -38.50
C ARG A 6 18.05 41.08 -37.51
N SER A 7 17.38 41.29 -36.39
CA SER A 7 16.94 40.28 -35.44
C SER A 7 16.00 39.26 -36.10
N GLY A 8 16.28 37.97 -35.90
CA GLY A 8 15.40 36.85 -36.25
C GLY A 8 14.67 36.35 -35.00
N VAL A 9 13.34 36.44 -35.02
CA VAL A 9 12.42 35.87 -34.04
C VAL A 9 12.33 34.37 -34.30
N ALA A 10 12.68 33.54 -33.31
CA ALA A 10 12.49 32.10 -33.36
C ALA A 10 11.05 31.75 -32.97
N LEU A 11 10.33 31.15 -33.92
CA LEU A 11 8.96 30.66 -33.79
C LEU A 11 8.99 29.33 -33.00
N GLY A 12 8.43 29.32 -31.80
CA GLY A 12 8.29 28.10 -30.98
C GLY A 12 7.24 27.16 -31.56
N LEU A 13 7.67 25.98 -31.98
CA LEU A 13 6.80 24.90 -32.44
C LEU A 13 6.32 24.10 -31.21
N ILE A 14 5.07 24.31 -30.79
CA ILE A 14 4.43 23.51 -29.74
C ILE A 14 3.95 22.20 -30.36
N LEU A 15 4.67 21.11 -30.11
CA LEU A 15 4.22 19.75 -30.42
C LEU A 15 3.23 19.28 -29.34
N THR A 16 1.94 19.36 -29.64
CA THR A 16 0.91 18.68 -28.85
C THR A 16 0.88 17.20 -29.23
N LEU A 17 1.50 16.34 -28.42
CA LEU A 17 1.31 14.90 -28.52
C LEU A 17 -0.08 14.55 -27.95
N VAL A 18 -0.98 14.16 -28.85
CA VAL A 18 -2.28 13.57 -28.50
C VAL A 18 -2.03 12.12 -28.10
N GLY A 19 -1.86 11.89 -26.80
CA GLY A 19 -1.86 10.55 -26.21
C GLY A 19 -3.29 10.03 -26.10
N CYS A 20 -3.57 8.90 -26.74
CA CYS A 20 -4.83 8.17 -26.67
C CYS A 20 -5.04 7.62 -25.25
N GLY A 21 -5.80 8.35 -24.42
CA GLY A 21 -6.28 7.89 -23.11
C GLY A 21 -7.75 7.48 -23.21
N GLY A 22 -8.01 6.18 -23.23
CA GLY A 22 -9.35 5.62 -23.08
C GLY A 22 -9.67 5.38 -21.61
N GLY A 23 -10.78 5.93 -21.13
CA GLY A 23 -11.35 5.67 -19.80
C GLY A 23 -12.04 6.90 -19.22
N GLY A 24 -13.33 7.06 -19.52
CA GLY A 24 -14.11 8.25 -19.17
C GLY A 24 -14.28 8.47 -17.67
N SER A 25 -14.15 9.74 -17.24
CA SER A 25 -14.56 10.19 -15.92
C SER A 25 -15.49 11.39 -16.06
N GLY A 26 -16.60 11.34 -15.31
CA GLY A 26 -17.68 12.33 -15.34
C GLY A 26 -17.24 13.73 -14.91
N GLY A 27 -17.97 14.73 -15.42
CA GLY A 27 -17.67 16.15 -15.27
C GLY A 27 -17.60 16.61 -13.82
N GLY A 28 -16.37 16.80 -13.33
CA GLY A 28 -16.04 17.73 -12.26
C GLY A 28 -15.35 18.95 -12.88
N SER A 29 -15.70 20.15 -12.41
CA SER A 29 -15.09 21.43 -12.75
C SER A 29 -13.57 21.31 -12.84
N GLY A 30 -13.05 21.29 -14.06
CA GLY A 30 -11.69 20.87 -14.39
C GLY A 30 -10.66 21.84 -13.84
N ALA A 31 -10.08 21.51 -12.68
CA ALA A 31 -8.77 22.02 -12.34
C ALA A 31 -7.82 21.60 -13.47
N THR A 32 -7.27 22.58 -14.19
CA THR A 32 -6.31 22.30 -15.27
C THR A 32 -5.08 21.64 -14.65
N GLU A 33 -4.79 20.41 -15.06
CA GLU A 33 -3.55 19.77 -14.65
C GLU A 33 -2.36 20.49 -15.28
N GLN A 34 -1.32 20.74 -14.50
CA GLN A 34 -0.11 21.40 -14.97
C GLN A 34 1.12 20.88 -14.24
N LEU A 35 2.26 20.94 -14.93
CA LEU A 35 3.57 20.69 -14.34
C LEU A 35 4.59 21.61 -15.00
N VAL A 36 5.24 22.43 -14.18
CA VAL A 36 6.35 23.30 -14.55
C VAL A 36 7.54 22.87 -13.71
N LEU A 37 8.53 22.28 -14.38
CA LEU A 37 9.77 21.86 -13.74
C LEU A 37 10.71 23.05 -13.53
N LYS A 38 11.54 22.99 -12.50
CA LYS A 38 12.62 23.97 -12.33
C LYS A 38 13.67 23.84 -13.42
N PRO A 39 14.40 24.92 -13.75
CA PRO A 39 15.60 24.82 -14.56
C PRO A 39 16.61 23.84 -13.94
N GLY A 40 17.30 23.07 -14.77
CA GLY A 40 18.31 22.10 -14.29
C GLY A 40 17.74 20.74 -13.88
N VAL A 41 16.48 20.44 -14.17
CA VAL A 41 15.96 19.06 -14.12
C VAL A 41 16.36 18.32 -15.40
N SER A 42 16.98 17.15 -15.26
CA SER A 42 17.35 16.24 -16.34
C SER A 42 16.67 14.90 -16.14
N ILE A 43 15.89 14.47 -17.12
CA ILE A 43 15.16 13.20 -17.11
C ILE A 43 16.00 12.18 -17.90
N ALA A 44 16.33 11.07 -17.26
CA ALA A 44 16.98 9.93 -17.85
C ALA A 44 15.91 8.99 -18.43
N ASP A 45 15.61 9.18 -19.71
CA ASP A 45 14.70 8.36 -20.52
C ASP A 45 15.37 7.97 -21.86
N ASP A 46 14.63 7.27 -22.72
CA ASP A 46 15.12 6.83 -24.04
C ASP A 46 15.53 8.00 -24.98
N ASN A 47 15.10 9.23 -24.69
CA ASN A 47 15.40 10.41 -25.50
C ASN A 47 16.57 11.22 -24.93
N ALA A 48 17.06 10.88 -23.74
CA ALA A 48 18.19 11.55 -23.13
C ALA A 48 19.49 11.30 -23.92
N PRO A 49 20.42 12.26 -23.97
CA PRO A 49 21.70 12.09 -24.64
C PRO A 49 22.66 11.12 -23.92
N PHE A 50 22.23 10.60 -22.77
CA PHE A 50 22.93 9.61 -21.96
C PHE A 50 21.95 8.51 -21.51
N GLN A 51 22.48 7.39 -21.06
CA GLN A 51 21.72 6.23 -20.57
C GLN A 51 22.23 5.79 -19.21
N VAL A 52 21.33 5.43 -18.29
CA VAL A 52 21.70 4.93 -16.97
C VAL A 52 22.25 3.50 -17.12
N VAL A 53 23.49 3.29 -16.65
CA VAL A 53 24.15 1.99 -16.69
C VAL A 53 24.00 1.26 -15.36
N SER A 54 24.15 1.99 -14.25
CA SER A 54 24.00 1.43 -12.91
C SER A 54 23.71 2.51 -11.88
N THR A 55 23.03 2.11 -10.79
CA THR A 55 22.75 2.97 -9.65
C THR A 55 23.30 2.32 -8.38
N ALA A 56 23.92 3.12 -7.53
CA ALA A 56 24.29 2.77 -6.15
C ALA A 56 23.70 3.83 -5.21
N PRO A 57 23.81 3.72 -3.88
CA PRO A 57 23.23 4.69 -2.94
C PRO A 57 23.54 6.16 -3.30
N ASN A 58 24.81 6.51 -3.43
CA ASN A 58 25.24 7.90 -3.65
C ASN A 58 25.87 8.12 -5.03
N THR A 59 25.70 7.18 -5.96
CA THR A 59 26.24 7.33 -7.31
C THR A 59 25.30 6.81 -8.39
N VAL A 60 25.39 7.42 -9.56
CA VAL A 60 24.76 6.96 -10.80
C VAL A 60 25.87 6.87 -11.86
N THR A 61 25.99 5.73 -12.52
CA THR A 61 26.89 5.58 -13.67
C THR A 61 26.06 5.73 -14.93
N VAL A 62 26.48 6.62 -15.83
CA VAL A 62 25.83 6.82 -17.13
C VAL A 62 26.81 6.57 -18.27
N SER A 63 26.28 6.25 -19.44
CA SER A 63 27.00 6.22 -20.71
C SER A 63 26.44 7.27 -21.66
N GLY A 64 27.19 7.68 -22.69
CA GLY A 64 26.77 8.74 -23.62
C GLY A 64 27.21 10.15 -23.21
N ASP A 65 26.53 11.17 -23.71
CA ASP A 65 26.87 12.57 -23.45
C ASP A 65 26.24 13.08 -22.16
N ALA A 66 27.06 13.14 -21.11
CA ALA A 66 26.71 13.65 -19.79
C ALA A 66 27.06 15.14 -19.58
N SER A 67 27.37 15.89 -20.64
CA SER A 67 27.83 17.29 -20.52
C SER A 67 26.80 18.24 -19.88
N GLY A 68 25.51 17.90 -19.95
CA GLY A 68 24.43 18.64 -19.28
C GLY A 68 24.25 18.30 -17.79
N LEU A 69 24.94 17.29 -17.28
CA LEU A 69 24.89 16.89 -15.88
C LEU A 69 26.01 17.60 -15.14
N VAL A 70 25.69 18.71 -14.49
CA VAL A 70 26.64 19.53 -13.71
C VAL A 70 26.21 19.54 -12.25
N PRO A 71 27.10 19.90 -11.29
CA PRO A 71 26.70 20.06 -9.90
C PRO A 71 25.46 20.97 -9.76
N GLY A 72 24.45 20.50 -9.05
CA GLY A 72 23.15 21.16 -8.88
C GLY A 72 22.07 20.74 -9.89
N THR A 73 22.40 19.96 -10.94
CA THR A 73 21.39 19.33 -11.81
C THR A 73 20.59 18.30 -11.00
N LEU A 74 19.27 18.31 -11.13
CA LEU A 74 18.41 17.26 -10.58
C LEU A 74 18.23 16.17 -11.63
N LEU A 75 18.82 15.00 -11.39
CA LEU A 75 18.69 13.82 -12.24
C LEU A 75 17.49 12.98 -11.78
N VAL A 76 16.61 12.66 -12.72
CA VAL A 76 15.37 11.89 -12.48
C VAL A 76 15.32 10.70 -13.42
N SER A 77 14.96 9.52 -12.94
CA SER A 77 14.74 8.36 -13.80
C SER A 77 13.49 7.60 -13.40
N GLY A 78 12.81 7.08 -14.42
CA GLY A 78 11.70 6.14 -14.30
C GLY A 78 12.13 4.66 -14.32
N GLU A 79 13.42 4.37 -14.52
CA GLU A 79 13.91 3.00 -14.67
C GLU A 79 14.07 2.28 -13.33
N GLY A 80 13.75 0.98 -13.31
CA GLY A 80 13.78 0.18 -12.09
C GLY A 80 12.89 0.82 -11.02
N ALA A 81 13.38 0.93 -9.78
CA ALA A 81 12.65 1.61 -8.69
C ALA A 81 12.54 3.13 -8.88
N GLY A 82 13.14 3.69 -9.94
CA GLY A 82 13.29 5.12 -10.18
C GLY A 82 14.23 5.79 -9.18
N PHE A 83 14.56 7.05 -9.44
CA PHE A 83 15.26 7.88 -8.48
C PHE A 83 15.05 9.37 -8.74
N LEU A 84 15.25 10.16 -7.69
CA LEU A 84 15.25 11.62 -7.70
C LEU A 84 16.52 12.09 -6.97
N ARG A 85 17.54 12.53 -7.70
CA ARG A 85 18.89 12.72 -7.17
C ARG A 85 19.52 14.02 -7.62
N LEU A 86 20.11 14.77 -6.69
CA LEU A 86 20.85 15.98 -7.00
C LEU A 86 22.29 15.59 -7.36
N VAL A 87 22.83 16.14 -8.44
CA VAL A 87 24.21 15.92 -8.86
C VAL A 87 25.14 16.74 -7.96
N ASP A 88 26.04 16.06 -7.25
CA ASP A 88 27.06 16.71 -6.42
C ASP A 88 28.35 16.92 -7.22
N SER A 89 28.76 15.93 -8.01
CA SER A 89 29.94 16.00 -8.87
C SER A 89 29.89 14.97 -10.00
N VAL A 90 30.65 15.22 -11.06
CA VAL A 90 30.72 14.39 -12.26
C VAL A 90 32.16 14.02 -12.55
N VAL A 91 32.43 12.72 -12.67
CA VAL A 91 33.77 12.14 -12.82
C VAL A 91 33.79 11.25 -14.07
N PRO A 92 34.45 11.67 -15.16
CA PRO A 92 34.63 10.83 -16.34
C PRO A 92 35.42 9.56 -16.00
N GLN A 93 34.94 8.40 -16.47
CA GLN A 93 35.55 7.08 -16.25
C GLN A 93 35.54 6.26 -17.54
N GLY A 94 36.50 6.55 -18.44
CA GLY A 94 36.60 5.85 -19.72
C GLY A 94 35.41 6.15 -20.63
N ALA A 95 34.65 5.10 -20.99
CA ALA A 95 33.43 5.22 -21.81
C ALA A 95 32.19 5.64 -21.00
N ASN A 96 32.28 5.62 -19.67
CA ASN A 96 31.19 5.96 -18.76
C ASN A 96 31.52 7.23 -17.98
N THR A 97 30.49 7.78 -17.35
CA THR A 97 30.62 8.90 -16.41
C THR A 97 30.02 8.48 -15.07
N LEU A 98 30.82 8.59 -14.01
CA LEU A 98 30.37 8.37 -12.64
C LEU A 98 29.88 9.71 -12.06
N ILE A 99 28.63 9.74 -11.64
CA ILE A 99 27.98 10.90 -11.05
C ILE A 99 27.83 10.63 -9.56
N ASN A 100 28.45 11.44 -8.72
CA ASN A 100 28.16 11.43 -7.29
C ASN A 100 26.90 12.26 -7.04
N THR A 101 26.00 11.73 -6.22
CA THR A 101 24.68 12.29 -6.02
C THR A 101 24.25 12.25 -4.57
N SER A 102 23.44 13.24 -4.21
CA SER A 102 22.66 13.28 -2.98
C SER A 102 21.16 13.11 -3.26
N GLN A 103 20.38 12.89 -2.21
CA GLN A 103 18.93 12.73 -2.34
C GLN A 103 18.29 14.05 -2.77
N GLY A 104 17.56 14.05 -3.89
CA GLY A 104 16.77 15.20 -4.32
C GLY A 104 15.38 15.24 -3.66
N THR A 105 14.73 16.40 -3.74
CA THR A 105 13.38 16.63 -3.19
C THR A 105 12.41 17.09 -4.27
N LEU A 106 11.11 17.04 -3.98
CA LEU A 106 10.10 17.65 -4.86
C LEU A 106 10.26 19.17 -4.97
N ASP A 107 10.82 19.82 -3.95
CA ASP A 107 11.20 21.23 -3.99
C ASP A 107 12.28 21.49 -5.05
N ASP A 108 13.17 20.54 -5.32
CA ASP A 108 14.19 20.68 -6.36
C ASP A 108 13.59 20.46 -7.77
N ALA A 109 12.53 19.65 -7.87
CA ALA A 109 11.91 19.30 -9.14
C ALA A 109 10.89 20.34 -9.62
N PHE A 110 9.98 20.76 -8.74
CA PHE A 110 8.77 21.47 -9.14
C PHE A 110 8.89 22.97 -8.90
N GLN A 111 8.64 23.74 -9.96
CA GLN A 111 8.33 25.16 -9.83
C GLN A 111 6.83 25.33 -9.57
N GLU A 112 6.01 24.68 -10.39
CA GLU A 112 4.55 24.57 -10.21
C GLU A 112 4.10 23.15 -10.55
N ALA A 113 3.13 22.60 -9.83
CA ALA A 113 2.52 21.32 -10.13
C ALA A 113 1.07 21.31 -9.66
N SER A 114 0.15 20.78 -10.46
CA SER A 114 -1.22 20.51 -10.06
C SER A 114 -1.67 19.29 -10.84
N PHE A 115 -1.78 18.13 -10.20
CA PHE A 115 -2.23 16.91 -10.86
C PHE A 115 -2.77 15.91 -9.87
N LYS A 116 -3.66 15.02 -10.33
CA LYS A 116 -4.18 13.91 -9.55
C LYS A 116 -4.06 12.61 -10.33
N ARG A 117 -3.50 11.57 -9.71
CA ARG A 117 -3.31 10.25 -10.31
C ARG A 117 -3.87 9.20 -9.38
N GLN A 118 -4.67 8.30 -9.93
CA GLN A 118 -5.08 7.07 -9.27
C GLN A 118 -4.41 5.91 -9.99
N VAL A 119 -3.71 5.09 -9.23
CA VAL A 119 -3.01 3.91 -9.74
C VAL A 119 -3.64 2.69 -9.12
N THR A 120 -4.23 1.83 -9.94
CA THR A 120 -4.66 0.50 -9.51
C THR A 120 -3.46 -0.44 -9.52
N ILE A 121 -3.29 -1.21 -8.44
CA ILE A 121 -2.27 -2.24 -8.30
C ILE A 121 -2.97 -3.59 -8.46
N GLY A 122 -3.01 -4.07 -9.69
CA GLY A 122 -3.53 -5.37 -10.07
C GLY A 122 -2.46 -6.47 -10.05
N PRO A 123 -2.86 -7.70 -10.42
CA PRO A 123 -1.96 -8.85 -10.46
C PRO A 123 -0.74 -8.65 -11.37
N GLU A 124 -0.88 -7.94 -12.49
CA GLU A 124 0.19 -7.69 -13.43
C GLU A 124 1.30 -6.76 -12.89
N GLN A 125 0.99 -5.97 -11.86
CA GLN A 125 1.97 -5.14 -11.16
C GLN A 125 2.66 -5.90 -10.02
N ILE A 126 2.35 -7.17 -9.76
CA ILE A 126 3.05 -8.00 -8.79
C ILE A 126 4.17 -8.78 -9.49
N ALA A 127 5.41 -8.51 -9.08
CA ALA A 127 6.60 -9.18 -9.59
C ALA A 127 6.70 -10.61 -9.03
N GLU A 128 6.47 -10.75 -7.73
CA GLU A 128 6.68 -11.98 -7.01
C GLU A 128 5.74 -12.08 -5.80
N PHE A 129 5.26 -13.29 -5.55
CA PHE A 129 4.64 -13.65 -4.28
C PHE A 129 5.50 -14.72 -3.60
N VAL A 130 6.03 -14.39 -2.41
CA VAL A 130 6.83 -15.30 -1.59
C VAL A 130 5.95 -15.84 -0.46
N PRO A 131 5.42 -17.06 -0.55
CA PRO A 131 4.64 -17.66 0.52
C PRO A 131 5.54 -17.94 1.73
N ALA A 132 5.07 -17.62 2.93
CA ALA A 132 5.83 -17.82 4.16
C ALA A 132 5.60 -19.21 4.80
N ALA A 133 4.60 -19.96 4.33
CA ALA A 133 4.29 -21.30 4.83
C ALA A 133 3.69 -22.20 3.74
N PRO A 134 3.83 -23.53 3.86
CA PRO A 134 3.12 -24.49 3.01
C PRO A 134 1.60 -24.29 3.06
N GLY A 135 0.93 -24.47 1.92
CA GLY A 135 -0.52 -24.35 1.79
C GLY A 135 -1.04 -22.92 1.60
N ILE A 136 -0.13 -21.93 1.52
CA ILE A 136 -0.45 -20.57 1.10
C ILE A 136 -0.07 -20.42 -0.36
N THR A 137 -1.04 -20.05 -1.19
CA THR A 137 -0.83 -19.90 -2.63
C THR A 137 -1.57 -18.67 -3.13
N MET A 138 -0.91 -17.89 -3.98
CA MET A 138 -1.57 -16.84 -4.75
C MET A 138 -1.87 -17.40 -6.14
N ASP A 139 -3.05 -17.10 -6.67
CA ASP A 139 -3.33 -17.47 -8.05
C ASP A 139 -2.37 -16.70 -8.98
N PRO A 140 -1.81 -17.36 -10.00
CA PRO A 140 -0.82 -16.72 -10.85
C PRO A 140 -1.46 -15.52 -11.56
N PRO A 141 -0.77 -14.35 -11.59
CA PRO A 141 -1.32 -13.10 -12.09
C PRO A 141 -1.74 -13.11 -13.57
N ASN A 142 -1.39 -14.16 -14.32
CA ASN A 142 -1.63 -14.29 -15.76
C ASN A 142 -2.30 -15.63 -16.16
N ALA A 143 -3.15 -16.22 -15.31
CA ALA A 143 -3.86 -17.45 -15.68
C ALA A 143 -4.77 -17.22 -16.93
N PRO A 144 -4.61 -17.97 -18.03
CA PRO A 144 -5.43 -17.80 -19.22
C PRO A 144 -6.92 -18.09 -18.91
N GLY A 145 -7.78 -17.10 -19.13
CA GLY A 145 -9.23 -17.21 -18.93
C GLY A 145 -9.81 -16.32 -17.82
N ARG A 146 -8.99 -15.66 -17.00
CA ARG A 146 -9.45 -14.56 -16.14
C ARG A 146 -9.37 -13.24 -16.90
N GLY A 147 -10.42 -12.43 -16.85
CA GLY A 147 -10.33 -11.04 -17.29
C GLY A 147 -9.25 -10.31 -16.50
N ARG A 148 -8.68 -9.23 -17.05
CA ARG A 148 -7.84 -8.31 -16.27
C ARG A 148 -8.67 -7.82 -15.08
N GLY A 149 -8.42 -8.39 -13.90
CA GLY A 149 -9.13 -8.06 -12.68
C GLY A 149 -8.27 -7.10 -11.84
N ASP A 150 -8.92 -6.14 -11.19
CA ASP A 150 -8.27 -5.14 -10.34
C ASP A 150 -7.93 -5.68 -8.92
N THR A 151 -8.07 -6.99 -8.73
CA THR A 151 -7.97 -7.65 -7.41
C THR A 151 -6.99 -8.81 -7.43
N LEU A 152 -6.18 -8.89 -6.38
CA LEU A 152 -5.26 -9.98 -6.07
C LEU A 152 -6.02 -11.07 -5.31
N GLU A 153 -6.05 -12.29 -5.85
CA GLU A 153 -6.71 -13.43 -5.21
C GLU A 153 -5.68 -14.37 -4.55
N ILE A 154 -5.83 -14.56 -3.25
CA ILE A 154 -4.93 -15.35 -2.41
C ILE A 154 -5.75 -16.47 -1.76
N SER A 155 -5.34 -17.70 -2.03
CA SER A 155 -5.91 -18.89 -1.40
C SER A 155 -5.08 -19.28 -0.18
N LEU A 156 -5.75 -19.45 0.95
CA LEU A 156 -5.16 -19.85 2.22
C LEU A 156 -5.62 -21.24 2.59
N THR A 157 -4.70 -22.18 2.76
CA THR A 157 -4.98 -23.50 3.35
C THR A 157 -3.89 -23.84 4.34
N LEU A 158 -4.05 -23.38 5.57
CA LEU A 158 -3.22 -23.76 6.70
C LEU A 158 -3.88 -24.94 7.41
N VAL A 159 -3.28 -26.12 7.32
CA VAL A 159 -3.82 -27.34 7.95
C VAL A 159 -2.89 -27.77 9.08
N ASP A 160 -3.49 -28.12 10.21
CA ASP A 160 -2.80 -28.72 11.36
C ASP A 160 -1.57 -27.92 11.83
N PHE A 161 -1.70 -26.58 11.86
CA PHE A 161 -0.64 -25.73 12.36
C PHE A 161 -0.47 -25.93 13.87
N GLU A 162 0.70 -26.41 14.29
CA GLU A 162 1.02 -26.59 15.71
C GLU A 162 1.26 -25.23 16.38
N LEU A 163 0.43 -24.94 17.38
CA LEU A 163 0.47 -23.65 18.07
C LEU A 163 1.55 -23.62 19.16
N ASP A 164 1.86 -24.77 19.77
CA ASP A 164 3.00 -25.00 20.66
C ASP A 164 3.79 -26.24 20.22
N SER A 165 5.09 -26.29 20.49
CA SER A 165 5.95 -27.45 20.18
C SER A 165 5.72 -28.65 21.11
N ASN A 166 4.77 -28.55 22.06
CA ASN A 166 4.62 -29.45 23.20
C ASN A 166 3.16 -29.88 23.46
N GLY A 167 2.24 -29.74 22.51
CA GLY A 167 0.82 -30.01 22.74
C GLY A 167 0.04 -30.41 21.48
N PRO A 168 -1.10 -31.12 21.63
CA PRO A 168 -1.92 -31.61 20.52
C PRO A 168 -2.83 -30.52 19.90
N ALA A 169 -2.49 -29.25 20.10
CA ALA A 169 -3.30 -28.11 19.72
C ALA A 169 -3.22 -27.90 18.20
N LYS A 170 -4.19 -28.47 17.47
CA LYS A 170 -4.30 -28.33 16.02
C LYS A 170 -5.22 -27.18 15.65
N LEU A 171 -4.73 -26.34 14.76
CA LEU A 171 -5.46 -25.26 14.15
C LEU A 171 -5.48 -25.47 12.64
N SER A 172 -6.68 -25.53 12.06
CA SER A 172 -6.85 -25.53 10.62
C SER A 172 -7.61 -24.28 10.21
N VAL A 173 -7.00 -23.48 9.34
CA VAL A 173 -7.55 -22.27 8.74
C VAL A 173 -7.52 -22.44 7.24
N SER A 174 -8.69 -22.49 6.63
CA SER A 174 -8.83 -22.50 5.17
C SER A 174 -9.68 -21.34 4.72
N GLY A 175 -9.37 -20.76 3.57
CA GLY A 175 -10.07 -19.58 3.11
C GLY A 175 -9.54 -19.02 1.80
N SER A 176 -10.15 -17.93 1.38
CA SER A 176 -9.67 -17.11 0.28
C SER A 176 -9.76 -15.65 0.66
N ILE A 177 -8.86 -14.87 0.09
CA ILE A 177 -8.81 -13.43 0.23
C ILE A 177 -8.79 -12.85 -1.17
N SER A 178 -9.65 -11.88 -1.42
CA SER A 178 -9.52 -10.98 -2.56
C SER A 178 -9.07 -9.63 -2.03
N ILE A 179 -8.03 -9.04 -2.62
CA ILE A 179 -7.44 -7.77 -2.20
C ILE A 179 -7.35 -6.86 -3.43
N GLY A 180 -8.15 -5.79 -3.47
CA GLY A 180 -7.99 -4.70 -4.42
C GLY A 180 -7.14 -3.59 -3.80
N LEU A 181 -6.10 -3.17 -4.51
CA LEU A 181 -5.20 -2.11 -4.07
C LEU A 181 -5.17 -0.97 -5.08
N GLY A 182 -5.16 0.24 -4.57
CA GLY A 182 -5.01 1.45 -5.32
C GLY A 182 -4.17 2.46 -4.56
N PHE A 183 -3.68 3.46 -5.30
CA PHE A 183 -2.91 4.56 -4.76
C PHE A 183 -3.43 5.87 -5.34
N ASP A 184 -3.95 6.74 -4.48
CA ASP A 184 -4.38 8.09 -4.82
C ASP A 184 -3.27 9.09 -4.50
N PHE A 185 -2.81 9.80 -5.53
CA PHE A 185 -1.74 10.77 -5.45
C PHE A 185 -2.24 12.11 -6.00
N ASP A 186 -2.33 13.13 -5.14
CA ASP A 186 -2.80 14.48 -5.50
C ASP A 186 -1.77 15.51 -5.06
N VAL A 187 -1.24 16.27 -6.01
CA VAL A 187 -0.18 17.25 -5.80
C VAL A 187 -0.67 18.62 -6.22
N LYS A 188 -0.52 19.62 -5.35
CA LYS A 188 -0.64 21.05 -5.68
C LYS A 188 0.56 21.79 -5.10
N TRP A 189 1.37 22.35 -5.97
CA TRP A 189 2.66 22.93 -5.64
C TRP A 189 2.85 24.24 -6.41
N GLY A 190 3.26 25.31 -5.74
CA GLY A 190 3.47 26.62 -6.34
C GLY A 190 2.64 27.73 -5.68
N ALA A 191 2.95 28.99 -5.99
CA ALA A 191 2.24 30.18 -5.47
C ALA A 191 2.07 30.22 -3.92
N GLY A 192 3.00 29.64 -3.17
CA GLY A 192 2.92 29.55 -1.70
C GLY A 192 2.07 28.40 -1.16
N GLN A 193 1.52 27.55 -2.03
CA GLN A 193 0.83 26.31 -1.69
C GLN A 193 1.77 25.12 -1.91
N LYS A 194 1.88 24.25 -0.91
CA LYS A 194 2.48 22.93 -1.00
C LYS A 194 1.55 21.92 -0.39
N TYR A 195 0.91 21.14 -1.25
CA TYR A 195 -0.05 20.11 -0.89
C TYR A 195 0.33 18.81 -1.60
N VAL A 196 0.41 17.73 -0.83
CA VAL A 196 0.64 16.38 -1.37
C VAL A 196 -0.21 15.41 -0.57
N LYS A 197 -1.14 14.74 -1.23
CA LYS A 197 -1.87 13.58 -0.70
C LYS A 197 -1.26 12.32 -1.28
N ALA A 198 -1.00 11.35 -0.43
CA ALA A 198 -0.61 10.00 -0.81
C ALA A 198 -1.40 9.02 0.04
N ALA A 199 -2.39 8.36 -0.57
CA ALA A 199 -3.29 7.46 0.14
C ALA A 199 -3.46 6.12 -0.58
N PHE A 200 -3.47 5.05 0.18
CA PHE A 200 -3.90 3.74 -0.26
C PHE A 200 -5.40 3.71 -0.37
N GLN A 201 -5.89 3.16 -1.48
CA GLN A 201 -7.23 2.65 -1.58
C GLN A 201 -7.13 1.15 -1.41
N PHE A 202 -7.82 0.62 -0.41
CA PHE A 202 -7.80 -0.78 -0.07
C PHE A 202 -9.22 -1.30 -0.16
N SER A 203 -9.39 -2.43 -0.80
CA SER A 203 -10.59 -3.23 -0.67
C SER A 203 -10.16 -4.66 -0.42
N ALA A 204 -10.81 -5.34 0.50
CA ALA A 204 -10.55 -6.75 0.66
C ALA A 204 -11.79 -7.48 1.11
N SER A 205 -11.91 -8.72 0.69
CA SER A 205 -12.90 -9.65 1.17
C SER A 205 -12.24 -10.96 1.55
N ALA A 206 -12.58 -11.50 2.71
CA ALA A 206 -12.06 -12.77 3.20
C ALA A 206 -13.20 -13.71 3.54
N GLU A 207 -13.07 -14.96 3.09
CA GLU A 207 -13.80 -16.09 3.63
C GLU A 207 -12.80 -16.95 4.41
N ALA A 208 -13.05 -17.19 5.70
CA ALA A 208 -12.19 -18.00 6.53
C ALA A 208 -13.01 -19.04 7.30
N SER A 209 -12.53 -20.28 7.29
CA SER A 209 -13.04 -21.39 8.07
C SER A 209 -11.99 -21.79 9.10
N LEU A 210 -12.37 -21.70 10.37
CA LEU A 210 -11.54 -22.05 11.51
C LEU A 210 -12.06 -23.35 12.10
N LYS A 211 -11.18 -24.35 12.19
CA LYS A 211 -11.37 -25.54 13.00
C LYS A 211 -10.29 -25.58 14.07
N ALA A 212 -10.68 -25.39 15.31
CA ALA A 212 -9.77 -25.40 16.44
C ALA A 212 -10.19 -26.51 17.40
N ALA A 213 -9.24 -27.34 17.84
CA ALA A 213 -9.42 -28.30 18.94
C ALA A 213 -8.33 -28.02 19.97
N LEU A 214 -8.65 -27.15 20.93
CA LEU A 214 -7.69 -26.57 21.86
C LEU A 214 -8.15 -26.82 23.29
N ALA A 215 -7.20 -27.17 24.15
CA ALA A 215 -7.39 -27.34 25.59
C ALA A 215 -6.50 -26.37 26.41
N LYS A 216 -5.86 -25.40 25.75
CA LYS A 216 -4.89 -24.47 26.35
C LYS A 216 -5.10 -23.05 25.83
N SER A 217 -4.60 -22.07 26.60
CA SER A 217 -4.49 -20.69 26.15
C SER A 217 -3.35 -20.54 25.15
N ILE A 218 -3.59 -19.80 24.07
CA ILE A 218 -2.60 -19.37 23.11
C ILE A 218 -2.28 -17.92 23.44
N ALA A 219 -1.02 -17.62 23.74
CA ALA A 219 -0.56 -16.24 23.79
C ALA A 219 -0.55 -15.67 22.36
N HIS A 220 -0.79 -14.36 22.22
CA HIS A 220 -0.81 -13.66 20.94
C HIS A 220 0.28 -14.16 19.98
N LYS A 221 -0.13 -14.74 18.85
CA LYS A 221 0.75 -15.33 17.84
C LYS A 221 0.49 -14.67 16.49
N LYS A 222 1.54 -14.06 15.95
CA LYS A 222 1.58 -13.51 14.59
C LYS A 222 2.22 -14.54 13.65
N ILE A 223 1.50 -14.93 12.61
CA ILE A 223 1.94 -15.93 11.62
C ILE A 223 2.12 -15.20 10.29
N PRO A 224 3.34 -15.16 9.71
CA PRO A 224 3.53 -14.61 8.37
C PRO A 224 2.84 -15.52 7.36
N LEU A 225 2.05 -14.93 6.47
CA LEU A 225 1.38 -15.64 5.39
C LEU A 225 2.18 -15.55 4.09
N GLY A 226 2.73 -14.38 3.79
CA GLY A 226 3.57 -14.18 2.62
C GLY A 226 3.85 -12.72 2.36
N VAL A 227 4.67 -12.47 1.34
CA VAL A 227 5.04 -11.13 0.91
C VAL A 227 4.77 -11.01 -0.59
N LEU A 228 4.04 -9.97 -0.99
CA LEU A 228 3.89 -9.57 -2.38
C LEU A 228 4.87 -8.44 -2.66
N ILE A 229 5.71 -8.64 -3.66
CA ILE A 229 6.68 -7.67 -4.13
C ILE A 229 6.18 -7.15 -5.47
N GLY A 230 5.93 -5.85 -5.54
CA GLY A 230 5.48 -5.17 -6.75
C GLY A 230 6.59 -4.92 -7.75
N ASN A 231 6.25 -4.98 -9.03
CA ASN A 231 7.02 -4.32 -10.08
C ASN A 231 7.01 -2.81 -9.86
N PRO A 232 8.09 -2.10 -10.18
CA PRO A 232 8.04 -0.65 -10.24
C PRO A 232 7.01 -0.15 -11.25
N ILE A 233 6.16 0.79 -10.82
CA ILE A 233 5.08 1.35 -11.63
C ILE A 233 5.43 2.80 -11.96
N PRO A 234 5.83 3.12 -13.21
CA PRO A 234 6.07 4.50 -13.62
C PRO A 234 4.75 5.22 -13.86
N ILE A 235 4.53 6.30 -13.12
CA ILE A 235 3.43 7.25 -13.30
C ILE A 235 4.01 8.45 -14.05
N LEU A 236 3.67 8.58 -15.33
CA LEU A 236 4.13 9.71 -16.14
C LEU A 236 3.21 10.92 -15.93
N VAL A 237 3.79 12.02 -15.49
CA VAL A 237 3.12 13.30 -15.30
C VAL A 237 3.78 14.32 -16.22
N PHE A 238 3.17 14.60 -17.37
CA PHE A 238 3.73 15.50 -18.39
C PHE A 238 5.21 15.17 -18.75
N GLY A 239 5.53 13.88 -18.87
CA GLY A 239 6.89 13.40 -19.16
C GLY A 239 7.81 13.26 -17.95
N PHE A 240 7.43 13.78 -16.78
CA PHE A 240 8.15 13.55 -15.53
C PHE A 240 7.77 12.19 -14.93
N PRO A 241 8.71 11.26 -14.74
CA PRO A 241 8.40 9.95 -14.21
C PRO A 241 8.35 9.97 -12.68
N ILE A 242 7.26 9.48 -12.09
CA ILE A 242 7.14 9.18 -10.66
C ILE A 242 7.01 7.67 -10.53
N VAL A 243 7.99 7.02 -9.90
CA VAL A 243 7.96 5.57 -9.76
C VAL A 243 7.47 5.19 -8.38
N VAL A 244 6.50 4.28 -8.33
CA VAL A 244 6.03 3.68 -7.09
C VAL A 244 6.33 2.19 -7.07
N VAL A 245 6.80 1.68 -5.94
CA VAL A 245 7.11 0.26 -5.75
C VAL A 245 6.30 -0.25 -4.57
N PRO A 246 5.22 -1.03 -4.80
CA PRO A 246 4.43 -1.57 -3.72
C PRO A 246 5.09 -2.79 -3.09
N THR A 247 4.94 -2.94 -1.78
CA THR A 247 5.31 -4.13 -1.01
C THR A 247 4.20 -4.39 0.00
N ILE A 248 3.65 -5.61 -0.01
CA ILE A 248 2.52 -5.97 0.85
C ILE A 248 2.93 -7.20 1.67
N ASN A 249 2.91 -7.05 2.99
CA ASN A 249 3.12 -8.16 3.90
C ASN A 249 1.76 -8.63 4.43
N LEU A 250 1.60 -9.95 4.47
CA LEU A 250 0.37 -10.58 4.94
C LEU A 250 0.68 -11.38 6.20
N TYR A 251 -0.16 -11.21 7.21
CA TYR A 251 -0.07 -11.95 8.46
C TYR A 251 -1.43 -12.49 8.88
N ALA A 252 -1.47 -13.55 9.67
CA ALA A 252 -2.62 -13.92 10.47
C ALA A 252 -2.28 -13.74 11.95
N GLU A 253 -3.24 -13.32 12.76
CA GLU A 253 -3.04 -13.12 14.19
C GLU A 253 -4.08 -13.90 15.00
N PHE A 254 -3.60 -14.55 16.06
CA PHE A 254 -4.43 -15.39 16.94
C PHE A 254 -4.12 -15.04 18.38
N ASP A 255 -5.16 -14.84 19.19
CA ASP A 255 -5.03 -14.65 20.62
C ASP A 255 -6.25 -15.24 21.33
N GLY A 256 -6.04 -16.00 22.41
CA GLY A 256 -7.15 -16.40 23.27
C GLY A 256 -7.06 -17.80 23.85
N THR A 257 -8.09 -18.15 24.61
CA THR A 257 -8.27 -19.45 25.26
C THR A 257 -9.46 -20.16 24.65
N VAL A 258 -9.19 -21.34 24.10
CA VAL A 258 -10.22 -22.26 23.63
C VAL A 258 -10.08 -23.53 24.46
N LYS A 259 -11.18 -23.97 25.11
CA LYS A 259 -11.19 -25.17 25.95
C LYS A 259 -11.86 -26.37 25.28
N VAL A 260 -12.66 -26.15 24.23
CA VAL A 260 -13.37 -27.19 23.47
C VAL A 260 -13.50 -26.75 22.01
N GLY A 261 -13.64 -27.72 21.09
CA GLY A 261 -13.61 -27.50 19.66
C GLY A 261 -14.57 -26.44 19.14
N ALA A 262 -14.14 -25.66 18.13
CA ALA A 262 -14.95 -24.66 17.46
C ALA A 262 -14.82 -24.79 15.94
N ASN A 263 -15.96 -24.71 15.25
CA ASN A 263 -16.04 -24.56 13.80
C ASN A 263 -16.69 -23.22 13.50
N LEU A 264 -15.96 -22.32 12.86
CA LEU A 264 -16.44 -20.97 12.52
C LEU A 264 -16.16 -20.70 11.05
N THR A 265 -17.16 -20.19 10.34
CA THR A 265 -16.97 -19.62 9.01
C THR A 265 -17.41 -18.16 9.01
N SER A 266 -16.53 -17.27 8.56
CA SER A 266 -16.76 -15.84 8.50
C SER A 266 -16.58 -15.33 7.08
N GLN A 267 -17.47 -14.44 6.65
CA GLN A 267 -17.32 -13.68 5.42
C GLN A 267 -17.27 -12.20 5.78
N ALA A 268 -16.22 -11.53 5.37
CA ALA A 268 -16.04 -10.12 5.64
C ALA A 268 -15.55 -9.39 4.41
N SER A 269 -15.93 -8.13 4.30
CA SER A 269 -15.33 -7.20 3.36
C SER A 269 -15.07 -5.85 4.00
N VAL A 270 -14.07 -5.15 3.50
CA VAL A 270 -13.76 -3.79 3.92
C VAL A 270 -13.31 -3.01 2.72
N LYS A 271 -13.73 -1.74 2.65
CA LYS A 271 -13.08 -0.72 1.84
C LYS A 271 -12.45 0.29 2.79
N ALA A 272 -11.21 0.66 2.54
CA ALA A 272 -10.50 1.62 3.35
C ALA A 272 -9.72 2.59 2.46
N GLU A 273 -9.64 3.84 2.88
CA GLU A 273 -8.69 4.81 2.36
C GLU A 273 -7.77 5.23 3.49
N LEU A 274 -6.48 4.92 3.36
CA LEU A 274 -5.49 5.13 4.41
C LEU A 274 -4.26 5.84 3.85
N GLY A 275 -3.89 6.98 4.43
CA GLY A 275 -2.72 7.70 3.96
C GLY A 275 -2.42 8.98 4.72
N VAL A 276 -1.65 9.83 4.06
CA VAL A 276 -1.24 11.11 4.61
C VAL A 276 -1.46 12.24 3.63
N VAL A 277 -1.69 13.42 4.20
CA VAL A 277 -1.72 14.69 3.50
C VAL A 277 -0.65 15.57 4.11
N TYR A 278 0.23 16.09 3.26
CA TYR A 278 1.08 17.22 3.58
C TYR A 278 0.39 18.50 3.10
N ASN A 279 0.28 19.51 3.96
CA ASN A 279 -0.26 20.81 3.61
C ASN A 279 0.53 21.93 4.31
N ASN A 280 1.35 22.66 3.54
CA ASN A 280 2.10 23.84 3.98
C ASN A 280 2.90 23.65 5.27
N GLY A 281 3.58 22.51 5.42
CA GLY A 281 4.40 22.20 6.59
C GLY A 281 3.74 21.28 7.62
N ASN A 282 2.43 21.07 7.53
CA ASN A 282 1.68 20.19 8.42
C ASN A 282 1.41 18.85 7.76
N PHE A 283 1.37 17.79 8.57
CA PHE A 283 0.95 16.46 8.15
C PHE A 283 -0.36 16.11 8.84
N ASP A 284 -1.35 15.73 8.04
CA ASP A 284 -2.65 15.22 8.45
C ASP A 284 -2.83 13.78 7.95
N LEU A 285 -3.81 13.08 8.51
CA LEU A 285 -4.16 11.71 8.12
C LEU A 285 -5.33 11.70 7.15
N VAL A 286 -5.27 10.75 6.22
CA VAL A 286 -6.43 10.33 5.42
C VAL A 286 -6.85 8.99 5.98
N ALA A 287 -8.08 8.92 6.47
CA ALA A 287 -8.65 7.72 7.04
C ALA A 287 -10.13 7.67 6.71
N ASP A 288 -10.53 6.73 5.87
CA ASP A 288 -11.92 6.40 5.60
C ASP A 288 -12.08 4.88 5.65
N LEU A 289 -13.21 4.40 6.17
CA LEU A 289 -13.49 2.97 6.32
C LEU A 289 -14.97 2.71 6.09
N ASP A 290 -15.25 1.77 5.19
CA ASP A 290 -16.58 1.24 4.90
C ASP A 290 -16.54 -0.30 5.04
N PRO A 291 -16.66 -0.83 6.26
CA PRO A 291 -16.59 -2.26 6.52
C PRO A 291 -17.97 -2.92 6.47
N SER A 292 -17.98 -4.19 6.09
CA SER A 292 -19.15 -5.06 6.22
C SER A 292 -18.74 -6.47 6.63
N ALA A 293 -19.47 -7.10 7.54
CA ALA A 293 -19.20 -8.47 7.96
C ALA A 293 -20.48 -9.29 8.09
N SER A 294 -20.37 -10.58 7.81
CA SER A 294 -21.41 -11.57 8.06
C SER A 294 -20.81 -12.88 8.55
N LEU A 295 -21.59 -13.61 9.33
CA LEU A 295 -21.18 -14.88 9.93
C LEU A 295 -22.15 -15.96 9.44
N VAL A 296 -21.63 -16.94 8.71
CA VAL A 296 -22.43 -17.96 8.02
C VAL A 296 -21.70 -19.30 8.12
N PRO A 297 -22.30 -20.39 8.64
CA PRO A 297 -23.57 -20.52 9.38
C PRO A 297 -23.40 -20.36 10.91
N LYS A 298 -24.48 -20.55 11.68
CA LYS A 298 -24.50 -20.42 13.16
C LYS A 298 -23.36 -21.20 13.80
N PRO A 299 -22.51 -20.57 14.63
CA PRO A 299 -21.39 -21.24 15.24
C PRO A 299 -21.88 -22.28 16.26
N ASN A 300 -21.27 -23.46 16.26
CA ASN A 300 -21.53 -24.50 17.25
C ASN A 300 -20.44 -24.45 18.32
N PHE A 301 -20.85 -24.14 19.55
CA PHE A 301 -19.97 -24.10 20.72
C PHE A 301 -20.37 -25.19 21.70
N TYR A 302 -19.38 -25.78 22.39
CA TYR A 302 -19.60 -26.88 23.32
C TYR A 302 -19.17 -26.54 24.76
N SER A 303 -18.53 -25.38 25.02
CA SER A 303 -18.08 -24.93 26.36
C SER A 303 -17.59 -23.45 26.34
N SER A 304 -17.00 -22.97 27.44
CA SER A 304 -16.38 -21.63 27.59
C SER A 304 -15.30 -21.36 26.53
N LEU A 305 -15.40 -20.20 25.88
CA LEU A 305 -14.53 -19.74 24.79
C LEU A 305 -14.21 -18.26 24.97
N SER A 306 -12.97 -17.85 24.81
CA SER A 306 -12.60 -16.44 24.60
C SER A 306 -11.51 -16.40 23.56
N PHE A 307 -11.84 -15.96 22.35
CA PHE A 307 -10.98 -16.15 21.20
C PHE A 307 -11.05 -14.93 20.27
N ARG A 308 -9.87 -14.48 19.86
CA ARG A 308 -9.66 -13.43 18.87
C ARG A 308 -8.87 -14.00 17.70
N PHE A 309 -9.38 -13.75 16.51
CA PHE A 309 -8.72 -14.20 15.28
C PHE A 309 -8.85 -13.16 14.19
N THR A 310 -7.70 -12.72 13.72
CA THR A 310 -7.57 -11.87 12.53
C THR A 310 -7.10 -12.79 11.41
N PRO A 311 -8.00 -13.18 10.47
CA PRO A 311 -7.64 -14.10 9.40
C PRO A 311 -6.54 -13.56 8.51
N VAL A 312 -6.53 -12.25 8.31
CA VAL A 312 -5.52 -11.55 7.53
C VAL A 312 -5.35 -10.15 8.06
N LYS A 313 -4.11 -9.77 8.29
CA LYS A 313 -3.65 -8.41 8.45
C LYS A 313 -2.80 -8.05 7.24
N VAL A 314 -3.10 -6.91 6.63
CA VAL A 314 -2.42 -6.42 5.43
C VAL A 314 -1.58 -5.22 5.81
N ASP A 315 -0.27 -5.36 5.67
CA ASP A 315 0.72 -4.31 5.90
C ASP A 315 1.27 -3.87 4.55
N ALA A 316 0.69 -2.81 3.98
CA ALA A 316 1.04 -2.27 2.67
C ALA A 316 2.00 -1.08 2.80
N PHE A 317 3.05 -1.09 1.98
CA PHE A 317 4.01 0.00 1.86
C PHE A 317 4.21 0.33 0.39
N ILE A 318 4.23 1.62 0.04
CA ILE A 318 4.55 2.09 -1.31
C ILE A 318 5.78 2.97 -1.19
N ALA A 319 6.88 2.53 -1.79
CA ALA A 319 8.07 3.36 -1.91
C ALA A 319 7.96 4.22 -3.17
N ILE A 320 7.98 5.54 -3.00
CA ILE A 320 8.16 6.49 -4.10
C ILE A 320 9.67 6.60 -4.36
N TYR A 321 10.08 6.36 -5.60
CA TYR A 321 11.48 6.27 -6.04
C TYR A 321 12.34 5.29 -5.23
N GLY A 322 11.71 4.24 -4.67
CA GLY A 322 12.40 3.25 -3.83
C GLY A 322 12.89 3.77 -2.47
N ILE A 323 12.51 4.99 -2.07
CA ILE A 323 13.07 5.67 -0.89
C ILE A 323 12.02 5.80 0.22
N ALA A 324 10.93 6.47 -0.03
CA ALA A 324 9.98 6.83 1.01
C ALA A 324 8.56 6.79 0.50
N GLY A 325 7.61 6.54 1.39
CA GLY A 325 6.22 6.74 1.07
C GLY A 325 5.29 6.33 2.20
N PRO A 326 3.99 6.31 1.92
CA PRO A 326 3.02 5.95 2.93
C PRO A 326 3.12 4.46 3.26
N TYR A 327 2.79 4.16 4.50
CA TYR A 327 2.53 2.83 5.00
C TYR A 327 1.08 2.79 5.49
N ALA A 328 0.38 1.69 5.21
CA ALA A 328 -0.96 1.44 5.71
C ALA A 328 -1.02 0.01 6.25
N SER A 329 -1.63 -0.14 7.42
CA SER A 329 -1.95 -1.43 8.00
C SER A 329 -3.46 -1.54 8.14
N CYS A 330 -4.05 -2.62 7.65
CA CYS A 330 -5.47 -2.87 7.77
C CYS A 330 -5.71 -4.31 8.23
N ASP A 331 -6.48 -4.45 9.30
CA ASP A 331 -6.93 -5.74 9.80
C ASP A 331 -8.22 -6.13 9.05
N LEU A 332 -8.21 -7.24 8.31
CA LEU A 332 -9.45 -7.92 7.92
C LEU A 332 -10.04 -8.56 9.17
N PRO A 333 -11.35 -8.44 9.38
CA PRO A 333 -11.88 -8.18 10.71
C PRO A 333 -11.39 -9.18 11.72
N ARG A 334 -10.87 -8.66 12.81
CA ARG A 334 -10.59 -9.42 14.01
C ARG A 334 -11.91 -9.93 14.56
N LEU A 335 -12.14 -11.22 14.36
CA LEU A 335 -13.29 -11.91 14.91
C LEU A 335 -13.08 -12.06 16.41
N GLU A 336 -14.02 -11.55 17.20
CA GLU A 336 -14.05 -11.70 18.64
C GLU A 336 -15.20 -12.62 19.03
N LEU A 337 -14.88 -13.73 19.70
CA LEU A 337 -15.85 -14.66 20.23
C LEU A 337 -15.63 -14.83 21.73
N SER A 338 -16.69 -14.69 22.50
CA SER A 338 -16.72 -14.94 23.94
C SER A 338 -17.96 -15.75 24.31
N PHE A 339 -17.75 -16.78 25.11
CA PHE A 339 -18.78 -17.62 25.70
C PHE A 339 -18.35 -17.89 27.14
N THR A 340 -19.12 -17.37 28.10
CA THR A 340 -18.86 -17.60 29.52
C THR A 340 -20.16 -18.06 30.19
N GLN A 341 -20.10 -19.24 30.79
CA GLN A 341 -21.15 -19.70 31.69
C GLN A 341 -20.83 -19.17 33.09
N GLN A 342 -21.66 -18.27 33.60
CA GLN A 342 -21.55 -17.79 34.98
C GLN A 342 -22.39 -18.66 35.89
N ALA A 343 -21.83 -19.05 37.04
CA ALA A 343 -22.50 -19.88 38.02
C ALA A 343 -23.35 -19.06 39.02
N ASN A 344 -23.06 -17.76 39.21
CA ASN A 344 -23.76 -16.93 40.19
C ASN A 344 -23.74 -15.42 39.84
N PRO A 345 -24.86 -14.82 39.40
CA PRO A 345 -26.11 -15.49 39.04
C PRO A 345 -25.89 -16.48 37.88
N ALA A 346 -26.67 -17.55 37.85
CA ALA A 346 -26.60 -18.52 36.75
C ALA A 346 -26.99 -17.81 35.45
N GLY A 347 -26.05 -17.70 34.52
CA GLY A 347 -26.23 -16.89 33.32
C GLY A 347 -25.32 -17.33 32.19
N LEU A 348 -25.76 -17.11 30.96
CA LEU A 348 -24.96 -17.32 29.78
C LEU A 348 -24.61 -15.98 29.15
N HIS A 349 -23.31 -15.67 29.09
CA HIS A 349 -22.80 -14.55 28.32
C HIS A 349 -22.24 -15.07 27.01
N VAL A 350 -22.87 -14.67 25.91
CA VAL A 350 -22.35 -14.86 24.56
C VAL A 350 -22.01 -13.48 24.02
N GLY A 351 -20.82 -13.33 23.47
CA GLY A 351 -20.38 -12.17 22.70
C GLY A 351 -19.80 -12.67 21.39
N ALA A 352 -20.26 -12.15 20.26
CA ALA A 352 -19.69 -12.45 18.96
C ALA A 352 -19.67 -11.17 18.14
N GLY A 353 -18.50 -10.79 17.63
CA GLY A 353 -18.37 -9.61 16.81
C GLY A 353 -17.18 -9.66 15.87
N ALA A 354 -17.14 -8.69 14.97
CA ALA A 354 -16.01 -8.41 14.12
C ALA A 354 -15.52 -7.00 14.43
N VAL A 355 -14.22 -6.84 14.65
CA VAL A 355 -13.57 -5.54 14.80
C VAL A 355 -12.71 -5.29 13.58
N PHE A 356 -12.94 -4.18 12.90
CA PHE A 356 -12.08 -3.69 11.83
C PHE A 356 -11.19 -2.61 12.41
N GLU A 357 -9.89 -2.70 12.17
CA GLU A 357 -8.91 -1.71 12.61
C GLU A 357 -8.03 -1.34 11.43
N GLY A 358 -7.82 -0.05 11.23
CA GLY A 358 -6.88 0.49 10.25
C GLY A 358 -5.92 1.45 10.94
N SER A 359 -4.64 1.33 10.64
CA SER A 359 -3.62 2.32 10.98
C SER A 359 -2.88 2.77 9.73
N THR A 360 -2.31 3.96 9.77
CA THR A 360 -1.49 4.49 8.68
C THR A 360 -0.29 5.21 9.24
N GLY A 361 0.74 5.35 8.43
CA GLY A 361 2.00 5.92 8.84
C GLY A 361 2.81 6.42 7.66
N LEU A 362 3.92 7.05 8.00
CA LEU A 362 4.96 7.41 7.05
C LEU A 362 6.20 6.61 7.36
N LYS A 363 6.71 5.94 6.33
CA LYS A 363 7.96 5.21 6.40
C LYS A 363 8.93 5.73 5.35
N MET A 364 10.11 6.12 5.81
CA MET A 364 11.19 6.63 4.97
C MET A 364 12.40 5.72 5.14
N ASN A 365 12.77 5.03 4.07
CA ASN A 365 13.92 4.15 4.00
C ASN A 365 14.91 4.67 2.95
N ILE A 366 15.97 5.35 3.41
CA ILE A 366 16.99 5.85 2.51
C ILE A 366 18.18 4.89 2.59
N PHE A 367 18.54 4.28 1.46
CA PHE A 367 19.70 3.39 1.33
C PHE A 367 19.73 2.22 2.32
N GLY A 368 18.56 1.62 2.58
CA GLY A 368 18.42 0.49 3.50
C GLY A 368 18.40 0.89 4.98
N ARG A 369 18.36 2.20 5.29
CA ARG A 369 18.20 2.72 6.65
C ARG A 369 16.83 3.37 6.81
N ASN A 370 16.05 2.90 7.78
CA ASN A 370 14.83 3.60 8.20
C ASN A 370 15.23 4.90 8.91
N LEU A 371 14.90 6.04 8.29
CA LEU A 371 15.17 7.39 8.84
C LEU A 371 13.95 7.98 9.55
N LEU A 372 12.75 7.57 9.15
CA LEU A 372 11.49 7.93 9.79
C LEU A 372 10.57 6.72 9.72
N ASP A 373 10.03 6.35 10.88
CA ASP A 373 8.95 5.38 11.01
C ASP A 373 7.95 5.99 11.99
N LYS A 374 7.02 6.77 11.43
CA LYS A 374 5.99 7.46 12.20
C LYS A 374 4.67 6.78 11.93
N GLU A 375 4.28 5.94 12.87
CA GLU A 375 2.97 5.29 12.89
C GLU A 375 1.94 6.20 13.56
N TYR A 376 0.74 6.24 12.97
CA TYR A 376 -0.44 6.81 13.61
C TYR A 376 -1.35 5.63 14.00
N PRO A 377 -1.31 5.23 15.29
CA PRO A 377 -1.60 3.87 15.72
C PRO A 377 -3.07 3.44 15.65
N LEU A 378 -3.99 4.36 15.33
CA LEU A 378 -5.38 4.02 15.05
C LEU A 378 -5.98 5.14 14.20
N ALA A 379 -6.15 4.88 12.91
CA ALA A 379 -6.82 5.80 12.01
C ALA A 379 -8.34 5.63 12.12
N ILE A 380 -8.80 4.40 12.37
CA ILE A 380 -10.23 4.04 12.43
C ILE A 380 -10.45 2.67 13.09
N SER A 381 -11.54 2.53 13.86
CA SER A 381 -12.02 1.24 14.33
C SER A 381 -13.55 1.15 14.25
N GLN A 382 -14.05 -0.01 13.78
CA GLN A 382 -15.48 -0.27 13.77
C GLN A 382 -15.77 -1.69 14.26
N ARG A 383 -16.74 -1.81 15.18
CA ARG A 383 -17.16 -3.09 15.73
C ARG A 383 -18.57 -3.45 15.25
N ILE A 384 -18.72 -4.61 14.63
CA ILE A 384 -20.01 -5.18 14.26
C ILE A 384 -20.35 -6.27 15.27
N ASN A 385 -21.41 -6.09 16.05
CA ASN A 385 -21.92 -7.11 16.96
C ASN A 385 -22.83 -8.07 16.17
N PHE A 386 -22.47 -9.35 16.09
CA PHE A 386 -23.26 -10.35 15.39
C PHE A 386 -24.50 -10.76 16.17
N LEU A 387 -24.52 -10.52 17.49
CA LEU A 387 -25.61 -10.95 18.36
C LEU A 387 -26.81 -10.02 18.30
N ASP A 388 -26.67 -8.76 17.88
CA ASP A 388 -27.82 -7.85 17.72
C ASP A 388 -28.81 -8.36 16.67
N ARG A 389 -28.34 -9.13 15.68
CA ARG A 389 -29.20 -9.81 14.70
C ARG A 389 -29.99 -10.99 15.29
N PHE A 390 -29.52 -11.57 16.39
CA PHE A 390 -30.16 -12.72 17.04
C PHE A 390 -30.91 -12.33 18.33
N PHE A 391 -30.50 -11.25 18.99
CA PHE A 391 -31.00 -10.73 20.24
C PHE A 391 -31.02 -9.19 20.18
N PRO A 392 -32.12 -8.57 19.71
CA PRO A 392 -32.19 -7.14 19.37
C PRO A 392 -32.05 -6.15 20.55
N ASN A 393 -31.72 -6.61 21.76
CA ASN A 393 -31.61 -5.80 22.98
C ASN A 393 -30.21 -5.83 23.64
N ASN A 394 -29.16 -6.25 22.93
CA ASN A 394 -27.84 -6.53 23.53
C ASN A 394 -26.78 -5.42 23.43
N GLY A 395 -27.17 -4.18 23.11
CA GLY A 395 -26.27 -3.03 23.03
C GLY A 395 -25.66 -2.90 21.63
N GLY A 396 -26.08 -1.85 20.94
CA GLY A 396 -25.85 -1.63 19.52
C GLY A 396 -24.39 -1.41 19.10
N VAL A 397 -24.22 -1.26 17.80
CA VAL A 397 -22.96 -0.92 17.10
C VAL A 397 -22.39 0.39 17.66
N ASP A 398 -21.27 0.29 18.37
CA ASP A 398 -20.45 1.45 18.72
C ASP A 398 -19.46 1.73 17.58
N VAL A 399 -19.56 2.91 16.97
CA VAL A 399 -18.57 3.45 16.04
C VAL A 399 -17.74 4.48 16.80
N GLU A 400 -16.47 4.20 17.03
CA GLU A 400 -15.53 5.14 17.65
C GLU A 400 -14.52 5.62 16.60
N VAL A 401 -14.75 6.83 16.07
CA VAL A 401 -13.75 7.55 15.26
C VAL A 401 -12.91 8.36 16.23
N LYS A 402 -11.59 8.12 16.28
CA LYS A 402 -10.66 8.83 17.18
C LYS A 402 -9.87 9.92 16.47
#